data_AF-A0A9E7DC76-F1
#
_entry.id   AF-A0A9E7DC76-F1
#
_cell.length_a   1.000
_cell.length_b   1.000
_cell.length_c   1.000
_cell.angle_alpha   90.00
_cell.angle_beta   90.00
_cell.angle_gamma   90.00
#
_symmetry.space_group_name_H-M   'P 1'
#
loop_
_entity.id
_entity.type
_entity.pdbx_description
1 polymer ?
#
loop_
_entity_poly.entity_id
_entity_poly.type
_entity_poly.pdbx_seq_one_letter_code
_entity_poly.pdbx_strand_id
1 'polypeptide(L)'
;MARTDVDRELREFAHERDWEQFHSPENLAKSIAIEAGELLECFQWGQPEDVNAVKEELADVLTYCHFLAMKLGVKPDDLISQKLVKTGEKYPVSLSKGRSTKYDQL
;
A
#
# COMPACT_ATOMS: atom_id res chain seq x y z
N MET A 1 -25.13 0.23 0.82
CA MET A 1 -24.14 0.76 1.77
C MET A 1 -23.34 1.82 1.06
N ALA A 2 -23.33 3.06 1.56
CA ALA A 2 -22.43 4.07 1.02
C ALA A 2 -21.00 3.57 1.20
N ARG A 3 -20.20 3.60 0.14
CA ARG A 3 -18.77 3.25 0.22
C ARG A 3 -18.14 4.27 1.18
N THR A 4 -17.52 3.80 2.25
CA THR A 4 -16.75 4.64 3.17
C THR A 4 -15.69 5.40 2.38
N ASP A 5 -15.61 6.70 2.58
CA ASP A 5 -14.58 7.55 1.99
C ASP A 5 -13.39 7.58 2.95
N VAL A 6 -12.55 6.54 2.86
CA VAL A 6 -11.40 6.34 3.76
C VAL A 6 -10.42 7.50 3.66
N ASP A 7 -10.23 8.10 2.48
CA ASP A 7 -9.38 9.29 2.30
C ASP A 7 -9.89 10.47 3.13
N ARG A 8 -11.21 10.66 3.18
CA ARG A 8 -11.83 11.70 4.01
C ARG A 8 -11.60 11.43 5.50
N GLU A 9 -11.86 10.21 5.97
CA GLU A 9 -11.68 9.83 7.38
C GLU A 9 -10.22 9.97 7.83
N LEU A 10 -9.26 9.54 7.01
CA LEU A 10 -7.84 9.71 7.27
C LEU A 10 -7.44 11.19 7.34
N ARG A 11 -7.96 12.02 6.43
CA ARG A 11 -7.69 13.46 6.45
C ARG A 11 -8.26 14.13 7.69
N GLU A 12 -9.50 13.83 8.05
CA GLU A 12 -10.13 14.34 9.27
C GLU A 12 -9.34 13.90 10.51
N PHE A 13 -8.97 12.62 10.59
CA PHE A 13 -8.19 12.08 11.70
C PHE A 13 -6.83 12.79 11.87
N ALA A 14 -6.10 13.00 10.77
CA ALA A 14 -4.81 13.69 10.79
C ALA A 14 -4.97 15.19 11.11
N HIS A 15 -6.02 15.83 10.57
CA HIS A 15 -6.30 17.24 10.80
C HIS A 15 -6.65 17.55 12.26
N GLU A 16 -7.52 16.74 12.88
CA GLU A 16 -7.89 16.86 14.30
C GLU A 16 -6.69 16.81 15.26
N ARG A 17 -5.61 16.17 14.83
CA ARG A 17 -4.37 15.97 15.61
C ARG A 17 -3.25 16.91 15.20
N ASP A 18 -3.49 17.79 14.24
CA ASP A 18 -2.47 18.66 13.63
C ASP A 18 -1.25 17.87 13.10
N TRP A 19 -1.48 16.64 12.62
CA TRP A 19 -0.41 15.76 12.15
C TRP A 19 0.03 16.04 10.71
N GLU A 20 -0.77 16.78 9.95
CA GLU A 20 -0.48 17.14 8.56
C GLU A 20 0.88 17.85 8.39
N GLN A 21 1.36 18.54 9.43
CA GLN A 21 2.68 19.17 9.47
C GLN A 21 3.86 18.17 9.40
N PHE A 22 3.66 16.93 9.86
CA PHE A 22 4.67 15.88 9.85
C PHE A 22 4.61 15.01 8.58
N HIS A 23 3.51 15.11 7.82
CA HIS A 23 3.24 14.33 6.61
C HIS A 23 3.96 14.90 5.36
N SER A 24 5.28 15.05 5.45
CA SER A 24 6.11 15.28 4.26
C SER A 24 6.18 14.00 3.41
N PRO A 25 6.32 14.07 2.07
CA PRO A 25 6.46 12.87 1.24
C PRO A 25 7.60 11.95 1.70
N GLU A 26 8.70 12.53 2.18
CA GLU A 26 9.84 11.78 2.72
C GLU A 26 9.46 11.02 4.00
N ASN A 27 8.78 11.67 4.94
CA ASN A 27 8.38 11.03 6.20
C ASN A 27 7.37 9.92 5.95
N LEU A 28 6.39 10.15 5.08
CA LEU A 28 5.38 9.14 4.72
C LEU A 28 6.02 7.94 4.01
N ALA A 29 7.00 8.15 3.13
CA ALA A 29 7.74 7.06 2.51
C ALA A 29 8.53 6.22 3.53
N LYS A 30 9.10 6.87 4.56
CA LYS A 30 9.75 6.16 5.68
C LYS A 30 8.74 5.35 6.48
N SER A 31 7.59 5.92 6.83
CA SER A 31 6.52 5.19 7.52
C SER A 31 6.07 3.95 6.75
N ILE A 32 5.84 4.06 5.43
CA ILE A 32 5.50 2.90 4.59
C ILE A 32 6.55 1.78 4.72
N ALA A 33 7.84 2.12 4.73
CA ALA A 33 8.91 1.13 4.85
C ALA A 33 8.98 0.51 6.26
N ILE A 34 8.66 1.27 7.30
CA ILE A 34 8.59 0.80 8.69
C ILE A 34 7.44 -0.19 8.82
N GLU A 35 6.21 0.19 8.45
CA GLU A 35 5.04 -0.72 8.57
C GLU A 35 5.15 -1.93 7.66
N ALA A 36 5.82 -1.81 6.51
CA ALA A 36 6.11 -2.97 5.67
C ALA A 36 7.09 -3.95 6.36
N GLY A 37 7.95 -3.44 7.24
CA GLY A 37 8.82 -4.23 8.11
C GLY A 37 8.03 -4.94 9.22
N GLU A 38 7.08 -4.25 9.86
CA GLU A 38 6.19 -4.83 10.89
C GLU A 38 5.28 -5.92 10.27
N LEU A 39 4.73 -5.66 9.08
CA LEU A 39 4.02 -6.66 8.29
C LEU A 39 4.90 -7.87 7.95
N LEU A 40 6.18 -7.65 7.63
CA LEU A 40 7.12 -8.74 7.36
C LEU A 40 7.44 -9.54 8.63
N GLU A 41 7.53 -8.89 9.79
CA GLU A 41 7.79 -9.53 11.09
C GLU A 41 6.73 -10.58 11.44
N CYS A 42 5.47 -10.35 11.06
CA CYS A 42 4.39 -11.33 11.18
C CYS A 42 4.72 -12.69 10.54
N PHE A 43 5.61 -12.71 9.54
CA PHE A 43 6.02 -13.92 8.80
C PHE A 43 7.45 -14.36 9.12
N GLN A 44 8.14 -13.73 10.08
CA GLN A 44 9.57 -13.96 10.35
C GLN A 44 9.88 -15.44 10.67
N TRP A 45 8.96 -16.11 11.39
CA TRP A 45 9.14 -17.48 11.87
C TRP A 45 8.25 -18.51 11.15
N GLY A 46 7.58 -18.12 10.06
CA GLY A 46 6.70 -19.00 9.28
C GLY A 46 5.35 -18.38 8.97
N GLN A 47 4.33 -19.23 8.84
CA GLN A 47 2.96 -18.74 8.68
C GLN A 47 2.45 -18.20 10.02
N PRO A 48 1.87 -16.99 10.07
CA PRO A 48 1.32 -16.43 11.29
C PRO A 48 0.13 -17.27 11.76
N GLU A 49 0.11 -17.58 13.05
CA GLU A 49 -1.06 -18.21 13.70
C GLU A 49 -2.18 -17.19 13.92
N ASP A 50 -1.84 -15.91 14.12
CA ASP A 50 -2.78 -14.80 14.26
C ASP A 50 -2.86 -13.97 12.97
N VAL A 51 -3.97 -14.14 12.25
CA VAL A 51 -4.26 -13.39 11.02
C VAL A 51 -4.66 -11.94 11.32
N ASN A 52 -5.06 -11.60 12.56
CA ASN A 52 -5.45 -10.23 12.88
C ASN A 52 -4.24 -9.31 12.91
N ALA A 53 -3.11 -9.73 13.50
CA ALA A 53 -1.86 -8.96 13.45
C ALA A 53 -1.48 -8.61 12.00
N VAL A 54 -1.51 -9.58 11.08
CA VAL A 54 -1.24 -9.35 9.65
C VAL A 54 -2.18 -8.29 9.04
N LYS A 55 -3.46 -8.29 9.43
CA LYS A 55 -4.44 -7.31 8.93
C LYS A 55 -4.20 -5.93 9.47
N GLU A 56 -3.77 -5.80 10.73
CA GLU A 56 -3.43 -4.53 11.37
C GLU A 56 -2.22 -3.92 10.66
N GLU A 57 -1.12 -4.66 10.53
CA GLU A 57 0.08 -4.15 9.84
C GLU A 57 -0.17 -3.84 8.36
N LEU A 58 -0.98 -4.66 7.68
CA LEU A 58 -1.38 -4.36 6.31
C LEU A 58 -2.22 -3.07 6.22
N ALA A 59 -3.10 -2.83 7.20
CA ALA A 59 -3.89 -1.61 7.26
C ALA A 59 -2.99 -0.38 7.49
N ASP A 60 -1.92 -0.51 8.29
CA ASP A 60 -0.97 0.58 8.53
C ASP A 60 -0.15 0.90 7.27
N VAL A 61 0.36 -0.11 6.55
CA VAL A 61 1.00 0.07 5.24
C VAL A 61 0.08 0.82 4.27
N LEU A 62 -1.19 0.40 4.17
CA LEU A 62 -2.16 1.04 3.30
C LEU A 62 -2.44 2.48 3.75
N THR A 63 -2.61 2.72 5.05
CA THR A 63 -2.88 4.05 5.60
C THR A 63 -1.80 5.06 5.20
N TYR A 64 -0.52 4.72 5.34
CA TYR A 64 0.55 5.63 4.91
C TYR A 64 0.66 5.76 3.39
N CYS A 65 0.32 4.71 2.63
CA CYS A 65 0.22 4.83 1.17
C CYS A 65 -0.89 5.81 0.76
N HIS A 66 -2.04 5.79 1.44
CA HIS A 66 -3.13 6.75 1.24
C HIS A 66 -2.70 8.18 1.59
N PHE A 67 -2.03 8.38 2.73
CA PHE A 67 -1.46 9.69 3.07
C PHE A 67 -0.45 10.20 2.03
N LEU A 68 0.43 9.33 1.53
CA LEU A 68 1.40 9.71 0.50
C LEU A 68 0.71 10.06 -0.82
N ALA A 69 -0.27 9.26 -1.25
CA ALA A 69 -1.06 9.54 -2.46
C ALA A 69 -1.77 10.90 -2.36
N MET A 70 -2.42 11.18 -1.21
CA MET A 70 -3.02 12.48 -0.94
C MET A 70 -2.00 13.63 -1.01
N LYS A 71 -0.81 13.45 -0.42
CA LYS A 71 0.26 14.46 -0.45
C LYS A 71 0.78 14.73 -1.87
N LEU A 72 0.74 13.72 -2.73
CA LEU A 72 1.10 13.81 -4.15
C LEU A 72 -0.05 14.26 -5.05
N GLY A 73 -1.26 14.44 -4.50
CA GLY A 73 -2.44 14.89 -5.26
C GLY A 73 -3.01 13.82 -6.21
N VAL A 74 -2.85 12.54 -5.88
CA VAL A 74 -3.30 11.40 -6.70
C VAL A 74 -4.15 10.44 -5.89
N LYS A 75 -5.04 9.70 -6.56
CA LYS A 75 -5.82 8.63 -5.93
C LYS A 75 -5.07 7.30 -6.02
N PRO A 76 -5.03 6.49 -4.95
CA PRO A 76 -4.41 5.16 -4.99
C PRO A 76 -4.95 4.26 -6.11
N ASP A 77 -6.27 4.23 -6.29
CA ASP A 77 -6.91 3.42 -7.34
C ASP A 77 -6.45 3.80 -8.76
N ASP A 78 -6.24 5.09 -9.01
CA ASP A 78 -5.75 5.58 -10.30
C ASP A 78 -4.29 5.18 -10.53
N LEU A 79 -3.44 5.28 -9.49
CA LEU A 79 -2.05 4.83 -9.55
C LEU A 79 -1.95 3.32 -9.85
N ILE A 80 -2.73 2.52 -9.14
CA ILE A 80 -2.77 1.06 -9.30
C ILE A 80 -3.27 0.71 -10.70
N SER A 81 -4.38 1.31 -11.14
CA SER A 81 -4.98 1.03 -12.46
C SER A 81 -4.00 1.35 -13.60
N GLN A 82 -3.34 2.50 -13.55
CA GLN A 82 -2.31 2.86 -14.53
C GLN A 82 -1.11 1.91 -14.50
N LYS A 83 -0.70 1.46 -13.31
CA LYS A 83 0.41 0.52 -13.16
C LYS A 83 0.05 -0.89 -13.66
N LEU A 84 -1.20 -1.32 -13.47
CA LEU A 84 -1.69 -2.62 -13.93
C LEU A 84 -1.63 -2.75 -15.45
N VAL A 85 -2.00 -1.71 -16.20
CA VAL A 85 -1.87 -1.70 -17.68
C VAL A 85 -0.42 -1.97 -18.09
N LYS A 86 0.52 -1.19 -17.56
CA LYS A 86 1.97 -1.35 -17.84
C LYS A 86 2.51 -2.71 -17.39
N THR A 87 2.00 -3.24 -16.27
CA THR A 87 2.40 -4.54 -15.75
C THR A 87 1.87 -5.67 -16.63
N GLY A 88 0.65 -5.56 -17.15
CA GLY A 88 0.05 -6.51 -18.08
C GLY A 88 0.81 -6.60 -19.40
N GLU A 89 1.24 -5.46 -19.95
CA GLU A 89 2.09 -5.40 -21.15
C GLU A 89 3.43 -6.10 -20.94
N LYS A 90 3.98 -5.98 -19.72
CA LYS A 90 5.26 -6.56 -19.32
C LYS A 90 5.18 -8.07 -19.01
N TYR A 91 4.02 -8.56 -18.59
CA TYR A 91 3.78 -9.95 -18.21
C TYR A 91 2.54 -10.52 -18.92
N PRO A 92 2.58 -10.68 -20.26
CA PRO A 92 1.43 -11.18 -21.02
C PRO A 92 1.04 -12.60 -20.59
N VAL A 93 -0.26 -12.87 -20.49
CA VAL A 93 -0.82 -14.13 -19.94
C VAL A 93 -0.24 -15.38 -20.62
N SER A 94 0.00 -15.32 -21.93
CA SER A 94 0.57 -16.43 -22.71
C SER A 94 1.97 -16.85 -22.25
N LEU A 95 2.73 -15.93 -21.63
CA LEU A 95 4.11 -16.18 -21.18
C LEU A 95 4.21 -16.30 -19.66
N SER A 96 3.37 -15.59 -18.91
CA SER A 96 3.49 -15.44 -17.46
C SER A 96 2.58 -16.35 -16.62
N LYS A 97 1.58 -17.02 -17.21
CA LYS A 97 0.62 -17.83 -16.45
C LYS A 97 1.31 -18.98 -15.69
N GLY A 98 1.16 -18.98 -14.36
CA GLY A 98 1.71 -20.01 -13.47
C GLY A 98 3.23 -19.90 -13.23
N ARG A 99 3.86 -18.79 -13.62
CA ARG A 99 5.30 -18.54 -13.45
C ARG A 99 5.50 -17.17 -12.81
N SER A 100 6.33 -17.11 -11.76
CA SER A 100 6.78 -15.85 -11.15
C SER A 100 8.10 -15.34 -11.74
N THR A 101 8.57 -15.97 -12.82
CA THR A 101 9.79 -15.60 -13.51
C THR A 101 9.72 -14.15 -13.98
N LYS A 102 10.81 -13.42 -13.76
CA LYS A 102 10.88 -12.01 -14.12
C LYS A 102 10.79 -11.87 -15.65
N TYR A 103 10.11 -10.83 -16.12
CA TYR A 103 9.80 -10.59 -17.55
C TYR A 103 11.01 -10.55 -18.50
N ASP A 104 12.20 -10.21 -17.99
CA ASP A 104 13.46 -10.24 -18.73
C ASP A 104 14.01 -11.66 -18.93
N GLN A 105 13.30 -12.66 -18.40
CA GLN A 105 13.58 -14.09 -18.49
C GLN A 105 12.34 -14.90 -18.91
N LEU A 106 11.29 -14.24 -19.44
CA LEU A 106 10.06 -14.87 -19.97
C LEU A 106 10.16 -15.25 -21.44
#